data_AF-A0A3A3A4B8-F1
#
_entry.id   AF-A0A3A3A4B8-F1
#
_cell.length_a   1.000
_cell.length_b   1.000
_cell.length_c   1.000
_cell.angle_alpha   90.00
_cell.angle_beta   90.00
_cell.angle_gamma   90.00
#
_symmetry.space_group_name_H-M   'P 1'
#
loop_
_entity.id
_entity.type
_entity.pdbx_description
1 polymer ?
#
loop_
_entity_poly.entity_id
_entity_poly.type
_entity_poly.pdbx_seq_one_letter_code
_entity_poly.pdbx_strand_id
1 'polypeptide(L)'
;MATRKHKAEKSLDPSGPNDSDEHLVQLPGIRRFLISLTGKTFERALLWRLDWFNFLKVLGLSAWGYRSDAVYIVCSQIMQPRGLIGLGEDTLDCSYAEMKEVFEILAAEDSYPVLVHCTQGKDRTGIVVLLVLLLMGVVPEDVISDDYVKSESELVAELEERMKEICALGLSEDYARCPPGFTSAIKSQLDLKYGGVSGYLFFLGIDHEKQERIRRRLLL
;
A
#
# COMPACT_ATOMS: atom_id res chain seq x y z
N MET A 1 28.32 -3.22 5.37
CA MET A 1 28.66 -2.83 3.98
C MET A 1 27.41 -2.17 3.42
N ALA A 2 27.30 -0.84 3.54
CA ALA A 2 26.09 -0.09 3.26
C ALA A 2 25.95 0.15 1.75
N THR A 3 24.92 -0.44 1.13
CA THR A 3 24.61 -0.25 -0.29
C THR A 3 23.96 1.12 -0.48
N ARG A 4 24.78 2.08 -0.91
CA ARG A 4 24.37 3.43 -1.30
C ARG A 4 23.46 3.32 -2.54
N LYS A 5 22.15 3.51 -2.38
CA LYS A 5 21.22 3.63 -3.52
C LYS A 5 21.72 4.75 -4.45
N HIS A 6 21.91 4.44 -5.73
CA HIS A 6 22.39 5.41 -6.71
C HIS A 6 21.30 6.48 -6.93
N LYS A 7 21.68 7.72 -6.67
CA LYS A 7 20.92 8.93 -6.99
C LYS A 7 20.69 8.97 -8.50
N ALA A 8 19.44 8.79 -8.95
CA ALA A 8 19.07 9.04 -10.33
C ALA A 8 19.11 10.57 -10.56
N GLU A 9 20.06 11.02 -11.38
CA GLU A 9 20.12 12.40 -11.83
C GLU A 9 18.94 12.71 -12.77
N LYS A 10 18.25 13.80 -12.43
CA LYS A 10 17.15 14.39 -13.18
C LYS A 10 17.60 14.72 -14.61
N SER A 11 16.99 14.10 -15.61
CA SER A 11 16.84 14.69 -16.94
C SER A 11 15.35 14.88 -17.21
N LEU A 12 14.94 16.13 -17.33
CA LEU A 12 13.57 16.54 -17.65
C LEU A 12 13.42 16.54 -19.17
N ASP A 13 12.87 15.46 -19.72
CA ASP A 13 12.31 15.44 -21.07
C ASP A 13 10.80 15.09 -20.97
N PRO A 14 9.87 16.02 -21.27
CA PRO A 14 8.46 15.87 -20.89
C PRO A 14 7.61 15.10 -21.91
N SER A 15 8.19 14.24 -22.76
CA SER A 15 7.48 13.69 -23.93
C SER A 15 7.46 12.15 -24.09
N GLY A 16 7.98 11.37 -23.15
CA GLY A 16 7.84 9.91 -23.13
C GLY A 16 6.73 9.43 -22.18
N PRO A 17 6.11 8.25 -22.39
CA PRO A 17 5.33 7.64 -21.32
C PRO A 17 6.28 7.45 -20.13
N ASN A 18 6.01 8.14 -19.02
CA ASN A 18 6.74 7.94 -17.77
C ASN A 18 6.57 6.47 -17.40
N ASP A 19 7.57 5.64 -17.72
CA ASP A 19 7.58 4.25 -17.32
C ASP A 19 7.78 4.27 -15.80
N SER A 20 6.70 4.04 -15.07
CA SER A 20 6.67 4.12 -13.60
C SER A 20 7.64 3.13 -12.96
N ASP A 21 8.32 2.30 -13.75
CA ASP A 21 9.05 1.12 -13.31
C ASP A 21 10.57 1.28 -13.49
N GLU A 22 11.03 2.42 -14.04
CA GLU A 22 12.45 2.68 -14.35
C GLU A 22 13.37 2.63 -13.10
N HIS A 23 12.78 2.81 -11.91
CA HIS A 23 13.48 2.75 -10.63
C HIS A 23 13.57 1.34 -10.01
N LEU A 24 12.95 0.32 -10.63
CA LEU A 24 12.94 -1.05 -10.12
C LEU A 24 14.19 -1.82 -10.59
N VAL A 25 15.04 -2.20 -9.63
CA VAL A 25 16.26 -2.99 -9.89
C VAL A 25 15.90 -4.26 -10.67
N GLN A 26 16.37 -4.41 -11.91
CA GLN A 26 16.18 -5.62 -12.73
C GLN A 26 17.02 -6.78 -12.17
N LEU A 27 16.36 -7.83 -11.69
CA LEU A 27 16.97 -9.01 -11.09
C LEU A 27 16.73 -10.19 -12.03
N PRO A 28 17.78 -10.79 -12.61
CA PRO A 28 17.62 -11.87 -13.58
C PRO A 28 17.02 -13.12 -12.93
N GLY A 29 16.11 -13.79 -13.64
CA GLY A 29 15.48 -15.02 -13.18
C GLY A 29 14.32 -14.85 -12.18
N ILE A 30 13.90 -13.60 -11.89
CA ILE A 30 12.78 -13.32 -10.99
C ILE A 30 11.49 -13.08 -11.79
N ARG A 31 10.42 -13.78 -11.42
CA ARG A 31 9.06 -13.49 -11.90
C ARG A 31 8.51 -12.29 -11.12
N ARG A 32 7.99 -11.30 -11.82
CA ARG A 32 7.45 -10.06 -11.23
C ARG A 32 5.97 -9.94 -11.48
N PHE A 33 5.25 -9.52 -10.45
CA PHE A 33 3.83 -9.23 -10.50
C PHE A 33 3.65 -7.78 -10.03
N LEU A 34 3.08 -6.95 -10.89
CA LEU A 34 2.83 -5.54 -10.62
C LEU A 34 1.36 -5.36 -10.24
N ILE A 35 1.10 -5.35 -8.94
CA ILE A 35 -0.26 -5.28 -8.39
C ILE A 35 -0.46 -3.93 -7.73
N SER A 36 -1.35 -3.11 -8.29
CA SER A 36 -1.59 -1.75 -7.81
C SER A 36 -2.74 -1.70 -6.79
N LEU A 37 -2.40 -1.82 -5.50
CA LEU A 37 -3.38 -1.65 -4.40
C LEU A 37 -4.01 -0.25 -4.34
N THR A 38 -3.42 0.72 -5.05
CA THR A 38 -3.95 2.09 -5.22
C THR A 38 -4.35 2.33 -6.68
N GLY A 39 -4.95 1.32 -7.32
CA GLY A 39 -5.38 1.37 -8.71
C GLY A 39 -6.62 2.24 -8.92
N LYS A 40 -7.18 2.19 -10.15
CA LYS A 40 -8.33 3.02 -10.57
C LYS A 40 -9.55 2.88 -9.66
N THR A 41 -9.79 1.70 -9.09
CA THR A 41 -10.91 1.48 -8.17
C THR A 41 -10.76 2.29 -6.90
N PHE A 42 -9.56 2.28 -6.32
CA PHE A 42 -9.19 3.06 -5.14
C PHE A 42 -9.20 4.56 -5.44
N GLU A 43 -8.56 5.00 -6.54
CA GLU A 43 -8.59 6.40 -6.96
C GLU A 43 -10.01 6.92 -7.15
N ARG A 44 -10.86 6.13 -7.81
CA ARG A 44 -12.28 6.46 -8.02
C ARG A 44 -13.03 6.53 -6.69
N ALA A 45 -12.74 5.65 -5.74
CA ALA A 45 -13.33 5.69 -4.41
C ALA A 45 -12.94 6.97 -3.64
N LEU A 46 -11.69 7.42 -3.75
CA LEU A 46 -11.27 8.71 -3.18
C LEU A 46 -11.98 9.89 -3.86
N LEU A 47 -12.08 9.89 -5.18
CA LEU A 47 -12.75 10.96 -5.93
C LEU A 47 -14.23 11.08 -5.57
N TRP A 48 -14.94 9.95 -5.41
CA TRP A 48 -16.36 9.96 -5.02
C TRP A 48 -16.62 10.45 -3.59
N ARG A 49 -15.57 10.58 -2.77
CA ARG A 49 -15.68 11.16 -1.41
C ARG A 49 -15.57 12.68 -1.38
N LEU A 50 -15.14 13.30 -2.48
CA LEU A 50 -15.12 14.75 -2.59
C LEU A 50 -16.56 15.28 -2.61
N ASP A 51 -16.76 16.45 -2.01
CA ASP A 51 -17.97 17.22 -2.27
C ASP A 51 -18.03 17.60 -3.76
N TRP A 52 -19.25 17.92 -4.21
CA TRP A 52 -19.51 18.19 -5.62
C TRP A 52 -18.66 19.33 -6.20
N PHE A 53 -18.34 20.36 -5.41
CA PHE A 53 -17.54 21.49 -5.88
C PHE A 53 -16.08 21.08 -6.09
N ASN A 54 -15.49 20.40 -5.10
CA ASN A 54 -14.11 19.92 -5.22
C ASN A 54 -13.97 18.82 -6.28
N PHE A 55 -14.98 17.97 -6.45
CA PHE A 55 -15.03 16.99 -7.53
C PHE A 55 -14.97 17.65 -8.92
N LEU A 56 -15.84 18.64 -9.18
CA LEU A 56 -15.81 19.40 -10.44
C LEU A 56 -14.48 20.12 -10.65
N LYS A 57 -13.91 20.69 -9.57
CA LYS A 57 -12.62 21.38 -9.62
C LYS A 57 -11.48 20.43 -10.00
N VAL A 58 -11.43 19.23 -9.41
CA VAL A 58 -10.43 18.21 -9.74
C VAL A 58 -10.55 17.77 -11.20
N LEU A 59 -11.77 17.57 -11.71
CA LEU A 59 -11.99 17.24 -13.12
C LEU A 59 -11.52 18.37 -14.05
N GLY A 60 -11.87 19.62 -13.73
CA GLY A 60 -11.46 20.78 -14.51
C GLY A 60 -9.94 20.96 -14.56
N LEU A 61 -9.28 20.87 -13.40
CA LEU A 61 -7.81 20.96 -13.30
C LEU A 61 -7.12 19.83 -14.07
N SER A 62 -7.64 18.60 -13.96
CA SER A 62 -7.10 17.45 -14.68
C SER A 62 -7.24 17.62 -16.19
N ALA A 63 -8.39 18.11 -16.67
CA ALA A 63 -8.63 18.36 -18.09
C ALA A 63 -7.72 19.45 -18.67
N TRP A 64 -7.34 20.44 -17.86
CA TRP A 64 -6.44 21.53 -18.27
C TRP A 64 -4.95 21.23 -18.03
N GLY A 65 -4.61 20.02 -17.61
CA GLY A 65 -3.22 19.59 -17.40
C GLY A 65 -2.62 19.98 -16.05
N TYR A 66 -3.38 20.60 -15.14
CA TYR A 66 -2.98 20.94 -13.77
C TYR A 66 -3.10 19.73 -12.83
N ARG A 67 -2.37 18.64 -13.15
CA ARG A 67 -2.45 17.38 -12.40
C ARG A 67 -1.99 17.54 -10.95
N SER A 68 -0.96 18.32 -10.70
CA SER A 68 -0.44 18.55 -9.34
C SER A 68 -1.47 19.23 -8.44
N ASP A 69 -2.16 20.24 -8.95
CA ASP A 69 -3.22 20.93 -8.20
C ASP A 69 -4.43 20.03 -7.93
N ALA A 70 -4.78 19.19 -8.91
CA ALA A 70 -5.84 18.19 -8.74
C ALA A 70 -5.48 17.17 -7.64
N VAL A 71 -4.24 16.67 -7.64
CA VAL A 71 -3.73 15.75 -6.61
C VAL A 71 -3.71 16.43 -5.25
N TYR A 72 -3.25 17.68 -5.16
CA TYR A 72 -3.23 18.45 -3.91
C TYR A 72 -4.63 18.55 -3.27
N ILE A 73 -5.68 18.72 -4.07
CA ILE A 73 -7.06 18.74 -3.56
C ILE A 73 -7.43 17.37 -2.99
N VAL A 74 -7.18 16.28 -3.71
CA VAL A 74 -7.50 14.93 -3.21
C VAL A 74 -6.73 14.64 -1.92
N CYS A 75 -5.44 14.98 -1.88
CA CYS A 75 -4.59 14.78 -0.71
C CYS A 75 -5.08 15.61 0.49
N SER A 76 -5.27 16.92 0.33
CA SER A 76 -5.67 17.80 1.43
C SER A 76 -7.11 17.60 1.90
N GLN A 77 -8.05 17.29 1.00
CA GLN A 77 -9.48 17.21 1.33
C GLN A 77 -9.93 15.80 1.73
N ILE A 78 -9.30 14.75 1.20
CA ILE A 78 -9.71 13.36 1.44
C ILE A 78 -8.66 12.61 2.22
N MET A 79 -7.43 12.53 1.72
CA MET A 79 -6.41 11.71 2.36
C MET A 79 -6.11 12.24 3.76
N GLN A 80 -5.72 13.51 3.89
CA GLN A 80 -5.35 14.13 5.17
C GLN A 80 -6.36 13.85 6.30
N PRO A 81 -7.66 14.16 6.17
CA PRO A 81 -8.62 13.87 7.24
C PRO A 81 -8.90 12.38 7.44
N ARG A 82 -8.74 11.54 6.40
CA ARG A 82 -8.91 10.09 6.50
C ARG A 82 -7.77 9.42 7.27
N GLY A 83 -6.57 9.99 7.18
CA GLY A 83 -5.36 9.45 7.80
C GLY A 83 -4.90 8.14 7.16
N LEU A 84 -3.70 7.70 7.53
CA LEU A 84 -3.12 6.44 7.03
C LEU A 84 -3.95 5.21 7.43
N ILE A 85 -4.49 5.16 8.65
CA ILE A 85 -5.37 4.08 9.10
C ILE A 85 -6.58 3.97 8.18
N GLY A 86 -7.29 5.08 7.96
CA GLY A 86 -8.46 5.09 7.10
C GLY A 86 -8.16 4.75 5.64
N LEU A 87 -6.99 5.14 5.13
CA LEU A 87 -6.55 4.72 3.79
C LEU A 87 -6.25 3.21 3.72
N GLY A 88 -5.74 2.62 4.80
CA GLY A 88 -5.56 1.17 4.91
C GLY A 88 -6.91 0.43 4.93
N GLU A 89 -7.88 0.93 5.68
CA GLU A 89 -9.26 0.46 5.66
C GLU A 89 -9.89 0.54 4.26
N ASP A 90 -9.69 1.68 3.58
CA ASP A 90 -10.17 1.90 2.22
C ASP A 90 -9.49 0.98 1.21
N THR A 91 -8.22 0.63 1.43
CA THR A 91 -7.49 -0.35 0.62
C THR A 91 -8.15 -1.72 0.72
N LEU A 92 -8.50 -2.17 1.93
CA LEU A 92 -9.19 -3.44 2.12
C LEU A 92 -10.55 -3.48 1.41
N ASP A 93 -11.23 -2.33 1.32
CA ASP A 93 -12.60 -2.21 0.80
C ASP A 93 -12.70 -1.86 -0.69
N CYS A 94 -11.61 -1.40 -1.31
CA CYS A 94 -11.59 -0.99 -2.72
C CYS A 94 -10.73 -1.89 -3.60
N SER A 95 -9.76 -2.61 -3.03
CA SER A 95 -8.72 -3.32 -3.79
C SER A 95 -8.86 -4.84 -3.70
N TYR A 96 -10.10 -5.34 -3.79
CA TYR A 96 -10.43 -6.76 -3.62
C TYR A 96 -9.76 -7.65 -4.67
N ALA A 97 -9.77 -7.23 -5.94
CA ALA A 97 -9.20 -8.03 -7.03
C ALA A 97 -7.68 -8.13 -6.90
N GLU A 98 -7.05 -7.02 -6.53
CA GLU A 98 -5.62 -6.89 -6.34
C GLU A 98 -5.17 -7.68 -5.10
N MET A 99 -5.90 -7.60 -3.98
CA MET A 99 -5.63 -8.42 -2.81
C MET A 99 -5.82 -9.92 -3.10
N LYS A 100 -6.85 -10.28 -3.86
CA LYS A 100 -7.02 -11.67 -4.30
C LYS A 100 -5.81 -12.13 -5.09
N GLU A 101 -5.35 -11.36 -6.07
CA GLU A 101 -4.21 -11.70 -6.90
C GLU A 101 -2.94 -11.93 -6.06
N VAL A 102 -2.67 -11.06 -5.08
CA VAL A 102 -1.55 -11.22 -4.14
C VAL A 102 -1.63 -12.59 -3.44
N PHE A 103 -2.79 -12.96 -2.90
CA PHE A 103 -2.93 -14.21 -2.16
C PHE A 103 -3.01 -15.45 -3.05
N GLU A 104 -3.42 -15.33 -4.31
CA GLU A 104 -3.28 -16.41 -5.30
C GLU A 104 -1.80 -16.69 -5.60
N ILE A 105 -0.98 -15.66 -5.75
CA ILE A 105 0.47 -15.80 -5.96
C ILE A 105 1.13 -16.46 -4.74
N LEU A 106 0.77 -16.03 -3.52
CA LEU A 106 1.27 -16.64 -2.29
C LEU A 106 0.83 -18.10 -2.14
N ALA A 107 -0.33 -18.49 -2.66
CA ALA A 107 -0.78 -19.88 -2.63
C ALA A 107 -0.07 -20.78 -3.66
N ALA A 108 0.56 -20.21 -4.69
CA ALA A 108 1.25 -20.96 -5.74
C ALA A 108 2.62 -21.47 -5.27
N GLU A 109 2.89 -22.76 -5.52
CA GLU A 109 4.09 -23.44 -5.00
C GLU A 109 5.40 -22.95 -5.63
N ASP A 110 5.34 -22.50 -6.87
CA ASP A 110 6.51 -22.06 -7.65
C ASP A 110 6.86 -20.58 -7.40
N SER A 111 6.10 -19.88 -6.54
CA SER A 111 6.30 -18.46 -6.23
C SER A 111 7.43 -18.19 -5.24
N TYR A 112 7.90 -19.21 -4.50
CA TYR A 112 8.84 -19.02 -3.39
C TYR A 112 10.30 -19.16 -3.82
N PRO A 113 11.22 -18.35 -3.24
CA PRO A 113 11.00 -17.32 -2.22
C PRO A 113 10.34 -16.03 -2.77
N VAL A 114 9.51 -15.38 -1.95
CA VAL A 114 8.72 -14.18 -2.33
C VAL A 114 9.29 -12.93 -1.66
N LEU A 115 9.39 -11.83 -2.42
CA LEU A 115 9.62 -10.49 -1.92
C LEU A 115 8.39 -9.62 -2.19
N VAL A 116 7.80 -9.05 -1.14
CA VAL A 116 6.73 -8.04 -1.25
C VAL A 116 7.33 -6.68 -0.96
N HIS A 117 7.11 -5.71 -1.85
CA HIS A 117 7.52 -4.33 -1.62
C HIS A 117 6.55 -3.34 -2.26
N CYS A 118 6.66 -2.09 -1.86
CA CYS A 118 6.05 -0.95 -2.54
C CYS A 118 7.12 0.14 -2.75
N THR A 119 6.74 1.41 -2.84
CA THR A 119 7.69 2.52 -2.95
C THR A 119 8.56 2.65 -1.71
N GLN A 120 7.94 2.62 -0.52
CA GLN A 120 8.61 2.85 0.76
C GLN A 120 8.65 1.61 1.66
N GLY A 121 7.99 0.51 1.27
CA GLY A 121 7.87 -0.69 2.09
C GLY A 121 6.98 -0.57 3.33
N LYS A 122 6.32 0.57 3.56
CA LYS A 122 5.54 0.85 4.78
C LYS A 122 4.06 0.48 4.67
N ASP A 123 3.27 1.26 3.93
CA ASP A 123 1.79 1.17 4.04
C ASP A 123 1.20 -0.03 3.28
N ARG A 124 1.32 -0.03 1.95
CA ARG A 124 0.79 -1.10 1.08
C ARG A 124 1.44 -2.46 1.37
N THR A 125 2.76 -2.45 1.62
CA THR A 125 3.49 -3.67 2.01
C THR A 125 3.04 -4.11 3.41
N GLY A 126 2.95 -3.17 4.36
CA GLY A 126 2.50 -3.43 5.72
C GLY A 126 1.12 -4.06 5.80
N ILE A 127 0.15 -3.64 4.95
CA ILE A 127 -1.17 -4.29 4.90
C ILE A 127 -1.05 -5.75 4.44
N VAL A 128 -0.31 -6.02 3.36
CA VAL A 128 -0.12 -7.41 2.87
C VAL A 128 0.56 -8.28 3.94
N VAL A 129 1.65 -7.80 4.52
CA VAL A 129 2.40 -8.50 5.58
C VAL A 129 1.53 -8.72 6.81
N LEU A 130 0.77 -7.71 7.24
CA LEU A 130 -0.19 -7.81 8.33
C LEU A 130 -1.21 -8.92 8.09
N LEU A 131 -1.83 -8.97 6.91
CA LEU A 131 -2.80 -10.02 6.57
C LEU A 131 -2.15 -11.41 6.60
N VAL A 132 -0.91 -11.55 6.11
CA VAL A 132 -0.17 -12.82 6.16
C VAL A 132 0.10 -13.23 7.62
N LEU A 133 0.58 -12.32 8.46
CA LEU A 133 0.87 -12.60 9.88
C LEU A 133 -0.40 -12.95 10.66
N LEU A 134 -1.50 -12.22 10.43
CA LEU A 134 -2.80 -12.56 11.00
C LEU A 134 -3.28 -13.92 10.51
N LEU A 135 -3.07 -14.25 9.22
CA LEU A 135 -3.43 -15.55 8.66
C LEU A 135 -2.65 -16.69 9.33
N MET A 136 -1.43 -16.46 9.81
CA MET A 136 -0.66 -17.47 10.56
C MET A 136 -1.29 -17.80 11.91
N GLY A 137 -2.10 -16.90 12.49
CA GLY A 137 -2.91 -17.16 13.69
C GLY A 137 -2.13 -17.51 14.97
N VAL A 138 -0.80 -17.49 14.91
CA VAL A 138 0.11 -17.83 16.02
C VAL A 138 1.00 -16.66 16.44
N VAL A 139 0.98 -15.56 15.67
CA VAL A 139 1.81 -14.38 15.94
C VAL A 139 1.04 -13.43 16.86
N PRO A 140 1.58 -13.08 18.04
CA PRO A 140 0.97 -12.10 18.93
C PRO A 140 0.81 -10.73 18.28
N GLU A 141 -0.25 -9.99 18.64
CA GLU A 141 -0.58 -8.70 18.01
C GLU A 141 0.48 -7.62 18.27
N ASP A 142 1.12 -7.64 19.43
CA ASP A 142 2.25 -6.77 19.79
C ASP A 142 3.45 -7.02 18.86
N VAL A 143 3.77 -8.29 18.57
CA VAL A 143 4.86 -8.65 17.64
C VAL A 143 4.57 -8.16 16.22
N ILE A 144 3.31 -8.26 15.77
CA ILE A 144 2.88 -7.74 14.46
C ILE A 144 3.01 -6.21 14.42
N SER A 145 2.59 -5.54 15.50
CA SER A 145 2.73 -4.09 15.62
C SER A 145 4.19 -3.65 15.60
N ASP A 146 5.06 -4.34 16.34
CA ASP A 146 6.49 -4.06 16.39
C ASP A 146 7.15 -4.25 15.01
N ASP A 147 6.76 -5.29 14.26
CA ASP A 147 7.24 -5.52 12.90
C ASP A 147 6.86 -4.37 11.96
N TYR A 148 5.60 -3.91 12.01
CA TYR A 148 5.16 -2.76 11.22
C TYR A 148 5.96 -1.49 11.56
N VAL A 149 6.19 -1.20 12.84
CA VAL A 149 6.90 0.00 13.30
C VAL A 149 8.38 -0.02 12.95
N LYS A 150 9.03 -1.19 12.82
CA LYS A 150 10.43 -1.29 12.34
C LYS A 150 10.65 -0.62 10.98
N SER A 151 9.61 -0.53 10.15
CA SER A 151 9.70 0.18 8.87
C SER A 151 10.13 1.65 9.04
N GLU A 152 9.81 2.28 10.17
CA GLU A 152 10.10 3.70 10.42
C GLU A 152 11.60 3.96 10.59
N SER A 153 12.33 3.09 11.29
CA SER A 153 13.78 3.27 11.55
C SER A 153 14.63 3.20 10.27
N GLU A 154 14.22 2.38 9.31
CA GLU A 154 14.91 2.23 8.02
C GLU A 154 14.67 3.41 7.07
N LEU A 155 13.66 4.24 7.36
CA LEU A 155 13.27 5.39 6.53
C LEU A 155 13.84 6.73 7.01
N VAL A 156 14.57 6.74 8.14
CA VAL A 156 15.11 7.96 8.76
C VAL A 156 16.04 8.72 7.83
N ALA A 157 16.86 8.02 7.03
CA ALA A 157 17.83 8.64 6.13
C ALA A 157 17.20 9.51 5.03
N GLU A 158 15.96 9.22 4.65
CA GLU A 158 15.20 9.93 3.60
C GLU A 158 14.06 10.76 4.18
N LEU A 159 13.97 10.87 5.52
CA LEU A 159 12.82 11.43 6.21
C LEU A 159 12.57 12.91 5.84
N GLU A 160 13.61 13.75 5.88
CA GLU A 160 13.47 15.18 5.57
C GLU A 160 13.01 15.46 4.14
N GLU A 161 13.53 14.70 3.16
CA GLU A 161 13.14 14.85 1.75
C GLU A 161 11.70 14.40 1.55
N ARG A 162 11.33 13.27 2.14
CA ARG A 162 9.95 12.77 2.11
C ARG A 162 8.96 13.70 2.78
N MET A 163 9.33 14.31 3.90
CA MET A 163 8.48 15.31 4.57
C MET A 163 8.21 16.50 3.66
N LYS A 164 9.21 16.97 2.90
CA LYS A 164 9.01 18.04 1.91
C LYS A 164 8.02 17.63 0.82
N GLU A 165 8.15 16.42 0.29
CA GLU A 165 7.24 15.89 -0.74
C GLU A 165 5.80 15.75 -0.21
N ILE A 166 5.65 15.17 0.98
CA ILE A 166 4.37 14.98 1.67
C ILE A 166 3.69 16.34 1.94
N CYS A 167 4.42 17.31 2.48
CA CYS A 167 3.90 18.66 2.72
C CYS A 167 3.53 19.37 1.40
N ALA A 168 4.30 19.15 0.32
CA ALA A 168 3.98 19.70 -1.00
C ALA A 168 2.67 19.14 -1.58
N LEU A 169 2.26 17.94 -1.16
CA LEU A 169 0.97 17.35 -1.49
C LEU A 169 -0.17 17.80 -0.56
N GLY A 170 0.11 18.64 0.44
CA GLY A 170 -0.89 19.09 1.42
C GLY A 170 -1.18 18.07 2.53
N LEU A 171 -0.24 17.15 2.77
CA LEU A 171 -0.33 16.15 3.84
C LEU A 171 0.58 16.53 5.02
N SER A 172 0.23 16.10 6.23
CA SER A 172 1.07 16.31 7.42
C SER A 172 2.23 15.30 7.50
N GLU A 173 3.21 15.62 8.35
CA GLU A 173 4.37 14.76 8.62
C GLU A 173 4.00 13.36 9.12
N ASP A 174 2.78 13.17 9.66
CA ASP A 174 2.27 11.88 10.11
C ASP A 174 2.27 10.83 8.99
N TYR A 175 2.16 11.26 7.73
CA TYR A 175 2.23 10.38 6.56
C TYR A 175 3.62 9.78 6.34
N ALA A 176 4.66 10.41 6.89
CA ALA A 176 6.02 9.92 6.82
C ALA A 176 6.30 8.80 7.83
N ARG A 177 5.45 8.65 8.87
CA ARG A 177 5.66 7.75 10.02
C ARG A 177 4.71 6.55 10.01
N CYS A 178 4.93 5.61 10.92
CA CYS A 178 3.98 4.52 11.19
C CYS A 178 2.94 5.00 12.22
N PRO A 179 1.65 5.11 11.86
CA PRO A 179 0.64 5.59 12.79
C PRO A 179 0.42 4.57 13.91
N PRO A 180 0.34 5.01 15.18
CA PRO A 180 0.08 4.10 16.29
C PRO A 180 -1.30 3.46 16.13
N GLY A 181 -1.39 2.16 16.42
CA GLY A 181 -2.64 1.41 16.30
C GLY A 181 -3.08 1.08 14.87
N PHE A 182 -2.20 1.23 13.87
CA PHE A 182 -2.51 0.83 12.49
C PHE A 182 -2.95 -0.63 12.40
N THR A 183 -2.12 -1.53 12.92
CA THR A 183 -2.34 -2.98 12.85
C THR A 183 -3.60 -3.40 13.59
N SER A 184 -3.85 -2.82 14.76
CA SER A 184 -5.03 -3.10 15.58
C SER A 184 -6.32 -2.58 14.94
N ALA A 185 -6.31 -1.39 14.34
CA ALA A 185 -7.45 -0.84 13.62
C ALA A 185 -7.83 -1.70 12.41
N ILE A 186 -6.85 -2.07 11.60
CA ILE A 186 -7.06 -2.94 10.44
C ILE A 186 -7.58 -4.33 10.86
N LYS A 187 -6.99 -4.92 11.91
CA LYS A 187 -7.47 -6.18 12.48
C LYS A 187 -8.92 -6.06 12.96
N SER A 188 -9.25 -4.99 13.68
CA SER A 188 -10.62 -4.73 14.17
C SER A 188 -11.63 -4.64 13.02
N GLN A 189 -11.30 -3.96 11.93
CA GLN A 189 -12.16 -3.93 10.75
C GLN A 189 -12.37 -5.32 10.15
N LEU A 190 -11.30 -6.12 10.03
CA LEU A 190 -11.39 -7.49 9.51
C LEU A 190 -12.31 -8.35 10.39
N ASP A 191 -12.14 -8.27 11.70
CA ASP A 191 -12.93 -9.00 12.69
C ASP A 191 -14.42 -8.60 12.60
N LEU A 192 -14.72 -7.30 12.57
CA LEU A 192 -16.09 -6.77 12.56
C LEU A 192 -16.84 -7.03 11.25
N LYS A 193 -16.18 -6.88 10.09
CA LYS A 193 -16.84 -6.92 8.78
C LYS A 193 -16.82 -8.32 8.14
N TYR A 194 -15.78 -9.09 8.39
CA TYR A 194 -15.54 -10.36 7.71
C TYR A 194 -15.41 -11.55 8.67
N GLY A 195 -15.48 -11.34 9.99
CA GLY A 195 -15.21 -12.39 10.97
C GLY A 195 -13.72 -12.77 11.06
N GLY A 196 -12.85 -11.83 10.69
CA GLY A 196 -11.39 -11.96 10.74
C GLY A 196 -10.76 -12.14 9.36
N VAL A 197 -9.42 -12.26 9.35
CA VAL A 197 -8.64 -12.36 8.10
C VAL A 197 -9.00 -13.57 7.24
N SER A 198 -9.32 -14.72 7.86
CA SER A 198 -9.70 -15.92 7.11
C SER A 198 -11.03 -15.72 6.37
N GLY A 199 -11.99 -15.03 7.00
CA GLY A 199 -13.26 -14.68 6.37
C GLY A 199 -13.11 -13.63 5.28
N TYR A 200 -12.23 -12.64 5.46
CA TYR A 200 -11.88 -11.68 4.41
C TYR A 200 -11.30 -12.38 3.18
N LEU A 201 -10.30 -13.24 3.38
CA LEU A 201 -9.67 -13.99 2.29
C LEU A 201 -10.66 -14.95 1.60
N PHE A 202 -11.54 -15.59 2.36
CA PHE A 202 -12.61 -16.42 1.79
C PHE A 202 -13.57 -15.60 0.93
N PHE A 203 -13.96 -14.40 1.39
CA PHE A 203 -14.78 -13.46 0.62
C PHE A 203 -14.10 -13.04 -0.71
N LEU A 204 -12.77 -12.90 -0.73
CA LEU A 204 -12.00 -12.65 -1.95
C LEU A 204 -11.92 -13.86 -2.89
N GLY A 205 -12.35 -15.05 -2.46
CA GLY A 205 -12.25 -16.30 -3.22
C GLY A 205 -10.95 -17.06 -2.98
N ILE A 206 -10.22 -16.76 -1.90
CA ILE A 206 -9.10 -17.54 -1.40
C ILE A 206 -9.65 -18.55 -0.39
N ASP A 207 -10.00 -19.74 -0.88
CA ASP A 207 -10.55 -20.82 -0.06
C ASP A 207 -9.60 -21.29 1.06
N HIS A 208 -10.12 -22.08 1.98
CA HIS A 208 -9.35 -22.59 3.11
C HIS A 208 -8.16 -23.47 2.69
N GLU A 209 -8.22 -24.13 1.53
CA GLU A 209 -7.12 -24.95 1.02
C GLU A 209 -5.94 -24.07 0.58
N LYS A 210 -6.20 -22.96 -0.12
CA LYS A 210 -5.20 -21.93 -0.45
C LYS A 210 -4.63 -21.30 0.80
N GLN A 211 -5.49 -20.92 1.76
CA GLN A 211 -5.05 -20.35 3.03
C GLN A 211 -4.11 -21.30 3.79
N GLU A 212 -4.44 -22.59 3.86
CA GLU A 212 -3.62 -23.58 4.54
C GLU A 212 -2.32 -23.92 3.78
N ARG A 213 -2.30 -23.81 2.45
CA ARG A 213 -1.05 -23.90 1.68
C ARG A 213 -0.10 -22.77 2.04
N ILE A 214 -0.59 -21.53 2.11
CA ILE A 214 0.21 -20.36 2.51
C ILE A 214 0.77 -20.57 3.92
N ARG A 215 -0.09 -20.96 4.88
CA ARG A 215 0.31 -21.23 6.27
C ARG A 215 1.42 -22.27 6.37
N ARG A 216 1.24 -23.43 5.71
CA ARG A 216 2.26 -24.49 5.72
C ARG A 216 3.59 -24.02 5.13
N ARG A 217 3.57 -23.23 4.06
CA ARG A 217 4.82 -22.77 3.41
C ARG A 217 5.61 -21.78 4.26
N LEU A 218 4.94 -20.96 5.07
CA LEU A 218 5.59 -19.91 5.86
C LEU A 218 5.96 -20.34 7.29
N LEU A 219 5.37 -21.42 7.81
CA LEU A 219 5.65 -21.95 9.15
C LEU A 219 6.66 -23.11 9.17
N LEU A 220 6.99 -23.68 8.01
CA LEU A 220 7.99 -24.74 7.84
C LEU A 220 9.38 -24.15 7.58
#